data_AF-A0A5C1BAC1-F1
#
_entry.id   AF-A0A5C1BAC1-F1
#
_cell.length_a   1.000
_cell.length_b   1.000
_cell.length_c   1.000
_cell.angle_alpha   90.00
_cell.angle_beta   90.00
_cell.angle_gamma   90.00
#
_symmetry.space_group_name_H-M   'P 1'
#
loop_
_entity.id
_entity.type
_entity.pdbx_description
1 polymer ?
#
loop_
_entity_poly.entity_id
_entity_poly.type
_entity_poly.pdbx_seq_one_letter_code
_entity_poly.pdbx_strand_id
1 'polypeptide(L)'
;MRQGCTRRTALGMALALPLATGAQAQAATLKFGYLADPSHEAALWALRNGKVASPTLRIESTPLDIAALIQATAARSYDVIETAAIAVPRARERGLDLRIIGTGLRYHTSGEGSDIWVRRDSPIKSAADLKGKKLAIYAIGSAGTTLIRIALADVHGFNVAQRGGDIELVEMPAPAMPAALAAGRVDAATLIHAQAFQAQTTGEFVSIARTAGDMTQRFGVRMVSAVLAGYGDKLDAQPALYQEFLRALRASVDYALANQDEVFAAVGKETQTDPEFFKAWFTRFSEFPVTLLPDDVKAIDILWKRSVEMGILTKLPPMNEAIWQKVNRG
;
A
#
# COMPACT_ATOMS: atom_id res chain seq x y z
N MET A 1 -95.46 28.06 -11.25
CA MET A 1 -94.99 28.08 -12.66
C MET A 1 -93.93 29.16 -12.81
N ARG A 2 -92.93 28.93 -13.68
CA ARG A 2 -91.73 29.76 -14.03
C ARG A 2 -90.56 29.59 -13.04
N GLN A 3 -89.63 28.65 -13.27
CA GLN A 3 -88.50 28.63 -14.23
C GLN A 3 -87.53 29.82 -14.10
N GLY A 4 -86.25 29.52 -13.84
CA GLY A 4 -85.15 30.40 -14.27
C GLY A 4 -83.82 30.30 -13.51
N CYS A 5 -82.84 29.68 -14.16
CA CYS A 5 -81.41 29.98 -14.09
C CYS A 5 -80.56 29.48 -12.89
N THR A 6 -80.12 28.22 -12.99
CA THR A 6 -78.98 27.65 -12.26
C THR A 6 -77.66 28.12 -12.90
N ARG A 7 -76.86 28.95 -12.20
CA ARG A 7 -75.45 29.19 -12.57
C ARG A 7 -74.58 28.08 -11.97
N ARG A 8 -74.11 27.16 -12.82
CA ARG A 8 -73.04 26.20 -12.48
C ARG A 8 -71.68 26.90 -12.56
N THR A 9 -71.06 27.17 -11.42
CA THR A 9 -69.65 27.54 -11.34
C THR A 9 -68.83 26.25 -11.45
N ALA A 10 -68.14 26.03 -12.57
CA ALA A 10 -67.22 24.91 -12.72
C ALA A 10 -65.97 25.18 -11.88
N LEU A 11 -65.80 24.42 -10.80
CA LEU A 11 -64.57 24.39 -10.02
C LEU A 11 -63.54 23.59 -10.83
N GLY A 12 -62.61 24.28 -11.50
CA GLY A 12 -61.50 23.66 -12.20
C GLY A 12 -60.58 22.96 -11.20
N MET A 13 -60.61 21.63 -11.20
CA MET A 13 -59.70 20.80 -10.42
C MET A 13 -58.33 20.85 -11.08
N ALA A 14 -57.46 21.74 -10.61
CA ALA A 14 -56.06 21.76 -11.03
C ALA A 14 -55.38 20.49 -10.47
N LEU A 15 -55.13 19.50 -11.34
CA LEU A 15 -54.25 18.39 -11.03
C LEU A 15 -52.82 18.95 -10.85
N ALA A 16 -52.43 19.16 -9.60
CA ALA A 16 -51.03 19.29 -9.24
C ALA A 16 -50.36 17.91 -9.43
N LEU A 17 -49.67 17.72 -10.56
CA LEU A 17 -48.74 16.62 -10.74
C LEU A 17 -47.65 16.74 -9.67
N PRO A 18 -47.43 15.71 -8.83
CA PRO A 18 -46.29 15.72 -7.94
C PRO A 18 -45.04 15.68 -8.83
N LEU A 19 -44.23 16.73 -8.75
CA LEU A 19 -42.85 16.69 -9.24
C LEU A 19 -42.18 15.51 -8.54
N ALA A 20 -41.92 14.44 -9.28
CA ALA A 20 -41.08 13.36 -8.82
C ALA A 20 -39.71 13.96 -8.53
N THR A 21 -39.45 14.25 -7.26
CA THR A 21 -38.09 14.47 -6.76
C THR A 21 -37.35 13.18 -7.05
N GLY A 22 -36.54 13.18 -8.12
CA GLY A 22 -35.69 12.05 -8.45
C GLY A 22 -34.94 11.64 -7.20
N ALA A 23 -35.14 10.40 -6.75
CA ALA A 23 -34.30 9.83 -5.71
C ALA A 23 -32.86 9.94 -6.22
N GLN A 24 -32.06 10.83 -5.63
CA GLN A 24 -30.62 10.80 -5.86
C GLN A 24 -30.17 9.39 -5.47
N ALA A 25 -29.74 8.61 -6.45
CA ALA A 25 -29.18 7.29 -6.20
C ALA A 25 -28.07 7.47 -5.17
N GLN A 26 -28.23 6.84 -4.01
CA GLN A 26 -27.26 6.93 -2.92
C GLN A 26 -25.92 6.39 -3.42
N ALA A 27 -24.84 7.16 -3.26
CA ALA A 27 -23.51 6.73 -3.68
C ALA A 27 -23.18 5.37 -3.05
N ALA A 28 -22.71 4.43 -3.87
CA ALA A 28 -22.27 3.12 -3.38
C ALA A 28 -21.11 3.32 -2.40
N THR A 29 -21.05 2.51 -1.35
CA THR A 29 -19.95 2.57 -0.38
C THR A 29 -18.96 1.45 -0.66
N LEU A 30 -17.67 1.80 -0.73
CA LEU A 30 -16.56 0.86 -0.89
C LEU A 30 -15.61 1.00 0.28
N LYS A 31 -15.34 -0.12 0.96
CA LYS A 31 -14.42 -0.17 2.11
C LYS A 31 -12.99 -0.46 1.64
N PHE A 32 -12.05 0.38 2.03
CA PHE A 32 -10.64 0.27 1.67
C PHE A 32 -9.74 0.16 2.91
N GLY A 33 -9.10 -0.99 3.10
CA GLY A 33 -8.05 -1.15 4.12
C GLY A 33 -6.68 -0.83 3.54
N TYR A 34 -5.90 0.04 4.18
CA TYR A 34 -4.57 0.45 3.70
C TYR A 34 -3.54 0.46 4.82
N LEU A 35 -2.24 0.56 4.46
CA LEU A 35 -1.16 0.61 5.44
C LEU A 35 -1.28 1.85 6.33
N ALA A 36 -1.28 1.63 7.65
CA ALA A 36 -1.16 2.69 8.65
C ALA A 36 0.24 3.32 8.60
N ASP A 37 0.43 4.28 7.72
CA ASP A 37 1.67 5.03 7.54
C ASP A 37 1.38 6.49 7.18
N PRO A 38 2.14 7.47 7.70
CA PRO A 38 1.90 8.87 7.38
C PRO A 38 1.94 9.17 5.87
N SER A 39 2.79 8.48 5.09
CA SER A 39 2.82 8.66 3.62
C SER A 39 1.50 8.28 2.95
N HIS A 40 0.82 7.26 3.46
CA HIS A 40 -0.48 6.81 2.94
C HIS A 40 -1.58 7.77 3.38
N GLU A 41 -1.50 8.30 4.60
CA GLU A 41 -2.39 9.38 5.02
C GLU A 41 -2.28 10.60 4.11
N ALA A 42 -1.06 10.97 3.68
CA ALA A 42 -0.86 12.02 2.69
C ALA A 42 -1.45 11.66 1.32
N ALA A 43 -1.23 10.43 0.84
CA ALA A 43 -1.80 9.98 -0.44
C ALA A 43 -3.35 10.00 -0.45
N LEU A 44 -3.99 9.67 0.67
CA LEU A 44 -5.46 9.61 0.80
C LEU A 44 -6.08 10.93 1.29
N TRP A 45 -5.28 11.93 1.68
CA TRP A 45 -5.75 13.13 2.35
C TRP A 45 -6.84 13.87 1.55
N ALA A 46 -6.67 13.99 0.24
CA ALA A 46 -7.60 14.70 -0.62
C ALA A 46 -8.99 14.02 -0.70
N LEU A 47 -9.04 12.67 -0.67
CA LEU A 47 -10.30 11.92 -0.56
C LEU A 47 -10.97 12.13 0.79
N ARG A 48 -10.20 12.01 1.89
CA ARG A 48 -10.72 12.14 3.25
C ARG A 48 -11.25 13.55 3.55
N ASN A 49 -10.69 14.57 2.88
CA ASN A 49 -11.02 15.98 3.08
C ASN A 49 -11.88 16.58 1.96
N GLY A 50 -12.46 15.75 1.07
CA GLY A 50 -13.40 16.19 0.05
C GLY A 50 -12.82 17.06 -1.07
N LYS A 51 -11.49 17.11 -1.21
CA LYS A 51 -10.79 17.77 -2.33
C LYS A 51 -10.89 16.95 -3.62
N VAL A 52 -10.98 15.64 -3.46
CA VAL A 52 -11.33 14.69 -4.51
C VAL A 52 -12.59 13.96 -4.07
N ALA A 53 -13.60 13.93 -4.94
CA ALA A 53 -14.84 13.23 -4.70
C ALA A 53 -15.20 12.36 -5.90
N SER A 54 -16.10 11.42 -5.67
CA SER A 54 -16.79 10.68 -6.72
C SER A 54 -18.29 10.99 -6.65
N PRO A 55 -18.95 11.24 -7.79
CA PRO A 55 -20.40 11.43 -7.82
C PRO A 55 -21.17 10.13 -7.53
N THR A 56 -20.51 8.97 -7.62
CA THR A 56 -21.16 7.66 -7.56
C THR A 56 -20.61 6.76 -6.44
N LEU A 57 -19.50 7.15 -5.81
CA LEU A 57 -18.79 6.33 -4.81
C LEU A 57 -18.43 7.11 -3.54
N ARG A 58 -18.76 6.53 -2.39
CA ARG A 58 -18.22 6.89 -1.08
C ARG A 58 -17.12 5.90 -0.71
N ILE A 59 -15.91 6.39 -0.51
CA ILE A 59 -14.76 5.56 -0.09
C ILE A 59 -14.62 5.66 1.42
N GLU A 60 -14.76 4.53 2.11
CA GLU A 60 -14.49 4.42 3.54
C GLU A 60 -13.12 3.76 3.73
N SER A 61 -12.11 4.58 4.00
CA SER A 61 -10.73 4.14 4.16
C SER A 61 -10.39 3.87 5.63
N THR A 62 -9.67 2.79 5.92
CA THR A 62 -9.23 2.43 7.28
C THR A 62 -7.74 2.09 7.29
N PRO A 63 -6.92 2.82 8.07
CA PRO A 63 -5.51 2.49 8.23
C PRO A 63 -5.35 1.26 9.12
N LEU A 64 -4.45 0.35 8.74
CA LEU A 64 -4.19 -0.91 9.40
C LEU A 64 -2.70 -1.19 9.47
N ASP A 65 -2.23 -1.74 10.60
CA ASP A 65 -0.88 -2.28 10.66
C ASP A 65 -0.72 -3.51 9.75
N ILE A 66 0.52 -3.92 9.49
CA ILE A 66 0.83 -5.01 8.56
C ILE A 66 0.18 -6.34 9.00
N ALA A 67 0.15 -6.63 10.31
CA ALA A 67 -0.45 -7.85 10.81
C ALA A 67 -1.98 -7.83 10.59
N ALA A 68 -2.62 -6.70 10.87
CA ALA A 68 -4.04 -6.47 10.65
C ALA A 68 -4.41 -6.54 9.15
N LEU A 69 -3.58 -6.02 8.24
CA LEU A 69 -3.77 -6.16 6.80
C LEU A 69 -3.74 -7.63 6.36
N ILE A 70 -2.81 -8.42 6.88
CA ILE A 70 -2.72 -9.86 6.59
C ILE A 70 -4.00 -10.57 7.04
N GLN A 71 -4.48 -10.29 8.25
CA GLN A 71 -5.70 -10.90 8.77
C GLN A 71 -6.94 -10.44 7.97
N ALA A 72 -7.06 -9.15 7.70
CA ALA A 72 -8.19 -8.57 6.97
C ALA A 72 -8.26 -9.06 5.52
N THR A 73 -7.11 -9.38 4.89
CA THR A 73 -7.04 -9.99 3.56
C THR A 73 -7.69 -11.37 3.58
N ALA A 74 -7.31 -12.22 4.55
CA ALA A 74 -7.87 -13.57 4.68
C ALA A 74 -9.36 -13.53 5.06
N ALA A 75 -9.75 -12.60 5.93
CA ALA A 75 -11.12 -12.43 6.41
C ALA A 75 -12.05 -11.71 5.42
N ARG A 76 -11.51 -11.18 4.30
CA ARG A 76 -12.28 -10.41 3.30
C ARG A 76 -13.01 -9.20 3.89
N SER A 77 -12.44 -8.58 4.93
CA SER A 77 -13.09 -7.53 5.72
C SER A 77 -13.33 -6.22 4.97
N TYR A 78 -12.65 -6.03 3.85
CA TYR A 78 -12.73 -4.84 2.98
C TYR A 78 -13.11 -5.23 1.56
N ASP A 79 -13.48 -4.26 0.73
CA ASP A 79 -13.77 -4.46 -0.70
C ASP A 79 -12.51 -4.34 -1.54
N VAL A 80 -11.63 -3.43 -1.15
CA VAL A 80 -10.24 -3.33 -1.59
C VAL A 80 -9.34 -3.37 -0.36
N ILE A 81 -8.20 -4.05 -0.48
CA ILE A 81 -7.16 -4.04 0.55
C ILE A 81 -5.80 -3.79 -0.10
N GLU A 82 -5.04 -2.86 0.47
CA GLU A 82 -3.61 -2.81 0.23
C GLU A 82 -2.96 -4.00 0.93
N THR A 83 -2.19 -4.80 0.22
CA THR A 83 -1.57 -5.98 0.80
C THR A 83 -0.20 -6.23 0.19
N ALA A 84 0.60 -7.06 0.86
CA ALA A 84 1.91 -7.43 0.36
C ALA A 84 1.77 -8.10 -1.02
N ALA A 85 2.61 -7.74 -2.00
CA ALA A 85 2.55 -8.34 -3.34
C ALA A 85 2.70 -9.88 -3.30
N ILE A 86 3.46 -10.40 -2.33
CA ILE A 86 3.63 -11.84 -2.07
C ILE A 86 2.40 -12.51 -1.42
N ALA A 87 1.42 -11.75 -0.91
CA ALA A 87 0.21 -12.29 -0.31
C ALA A 87 -0.76 -12.86 -1.34
N VAL A 88 -0.74 -12.35 -2.58
CA VAL A 88 -1.62 -12.80 -3.68
C VAL A 88 -1.48 -14.31 -3.98
N PRO A 89 -0.27 -14.85 -4.24
CA PRO A 89 -0.11 -16.30 -4.44
C PRO A 89 -0.51 -17.10 -3.20
N ARG A 90 -0.23 -16.62 -1.97
CA ARG A 90 -0.62 -17.28 -0.72
C ARG A 90 -2.15 -17.35 -0.55
N ALA A 91 -2.84 -16.27 -0.88
CA ALA A 91 -4.30 -16.21 -0.85
C ALA A 91 -4.90 -17.20 -1.85
N ARG A 92 -4.42 -17.20 -3.10
CA ARG A 92 -4.91 -18.11 -4.14
C ARG A 92 -4.59 -19.57 -3.84
N GLU A 93 -3.46 -19.85 -3.20
CA GLU A 93 -3.14 -21.20 -2.72
C GLU A 93 -4.19 -21.73 -1.74
N ARG A 94 -4.78 -20.85 -0.92
CA ARG A 94 -5.83 -21.14 0.07
C ARG A 94 -7.25 -21.04 -0.51
N GLY A 95 -7.39 -20.95 -1.83
CA GLY A 95 -8.69 -20.89 -2.52
C GLY A 95 -9.33 -19.50 -2.52
N LEU A 96 -8.62 -18.46 -2.08
CA LEU A 96 -9.12 -17.08 -2.13
C LEU A 96 -8.72 -16.43 -3.46
N ASP A 97 -9.69 -16.14 -4.32
CA ASP A 97 -9.46 -15.44 -5.60
C ASP A 97 -9.17 -13.94 -5.36
N LEU A 98 -7.97 -13.66 -4.87
CA LEU A 98 -7.44 -12.32 -4.69
C LEU A 98 -6.75 -11.87 -5.99
N ARG A 99 -7.13 -10.70 -6.51
CA ARG A 99 -6.60 -10.15 -7.76
C ARG A 99 -5.99 -8.77 -7.55
N ILE A 100 -4.84 -8.52 -8.15
CA ILE A 100 -4.17 -7.24 -8.17
C ILE A 100 -4.99 -6.28 -9.04
N ILE A 101 -5.34 -5.14 -8.47
CA ILE A 101 -6.06 -4.06 -9.17
C ILE A 101 -5.21 -2.79 -9.34
N GLY A 102 -4.03 -2.73 -8.73
CA GLY A 102 -3.15 -1.58 -8.78
C GLY A 102 -1.86 -1.77 -7.98
N THR A 103 -0.91 -0.87 -8.18
CA THR A 103 0.33 -0.83 -7.38
C THR A 103 0.10 0.02 -6.13
N GLY A 104 0.30 -0.57 -4.96
CA GLY A 104 0.16 0.11 -3.67
C GLY A 104 1.46 0.79 -3.27
N LEU A 105 2.60 0.08 -3.34
CA LEU A 105 3.88 0.65 -2.96
C LEU A 105 4.99 0.15 -3.88
N ARG A 106 5.67 1.10 -4.53
CA ARG A 106 6.83 0.87 -5.40
C ARG A 106 8.01 1.67 -4.90
N TYR A 107 9.19 1.07 -4.85
CA TYR A 107 10.39 1.82 -4.47
C TYR A 107 10.78 2.88 -5.52
N HIS A 108 11.33 3.98 -5.05
CA HIS A 108 11.81 5.06 -5.90
C HIS A 108 13.15 4.70 -6.57
N THR A 109 13.50 5.38 -7.68
CA THR A 109 14.75 5.14 -8.43
C THR A 109 16.02 5.38 -7.61
N SER A 110 15.99 6.28 -6.64
CA SER A 110 17.11 6.50 -5.72
C SER A 110 17.33 5.32 -4.77
N GLY A 111 16.35 4.44 -4.58
CA GLY A 111 16.50 3.24 -3.75
C GLY A 111 16.84 3.54 -2.29
N GLU A 112 16.28 4.61 -1.72
CA GLU A 112 16.41 4.94 -0.30
C GLU A 112 15.22 4.41 0.49
N GLY A 113 15.31 4.42 1.83
CA GLY A 113 14.19 4.09 2.71
C GLY A 113 13.90 2.59 2.85
N SER A 114 14.70 1.72 2.23
CA SER A 114 14.69 0.27 2.41
C SER A 114 16.12 -0.21 2.60
N ASP A 115 16.65 0.12 3.76
CA ASP A 115 18.06 0.00 4.08
C ASP A 115 18.24 -0.91 5.31
N ILE A 116 19.41 -1.53 5.40
CA ILE A 116 19.86 -2.18 6.64
C ILE A 116 20.70 -1.18 7.42
N TRP A 117 20.27 -0.90 8.65
CA TRP A 117 20.87 0.09 9.53
C TRP A 117 21.58 -0.57 10.70
N VAL A 118 22.67 0.05 11.13
CA VAL A 118 23.40 -0.28 12.36
C VAL A 118 23.62 0.99 13.18
N ARG A 119 23.95 0.87 14.47
CA ARG A 119 24.43 2.03 15.24
C ARG A 119 25.66 2.65 14.59
N ARG A 120 25.79 3.98 14.67
CA ARG A 120 26.96 4.71 14.13
C ARG A 120 28.29 4.17 14.67
N ASP A 121 28.32 3.77 15.94
CA ASP A 121 29.49 3.21 16.61
C ASP A 121 29.66 1.69 16.40
N SER A 122 28.77 1.05 15.64
CA SER A 122 28.80 -0.40 15.40
C SER A 122 30.08 -0.83 14.67
N PRO A 123 30.70 -1.97 15.02
CA PRO A 123 31.80 -2.54 14.24
C PRO A 123 31.34 -3.12 12.88
N ILE A 124 30.03 -3.27 12.65
CA ILE A 124 29.45 -3.75 11.39
C ILE A 124 29.49 -2.59 10.38
N LYS A 125 30.22 -2.74 9.28
CA LYS A 125 30.42 -1.67 8.28
C LYS A 125 29.89 -2.00 6.90
N SER A 126 29.55 -3.26 6.66
CA SER A 126 29.05 -3.76 5.38
C SER A 126 28.04 -4.88 5.58
N ALA A 127 27.31 -5.22 4.52
CA ALA A 127 26.41 -6.38 4.53
C ALA A 127 27.15 -7.67 4.95
N ALA A 128 28.41 -7.86 4.53
CA ALA A 128 29.19 -9.06 4.86
C ALA A 128 29.38 -9.28 6.37
N ASP A 129 29.40 -8.20 7.16
CA ASP A 129 29.58 -8.24 8.61
C ASP A 129 28.30 -8.69 9.36
N LEU A 130 27.19 -8.88 8.65
CA LEU A 130 25.92 -9.35 9.21
C LEU A 130 25.90 -10.86 9.52
N LYS A 131 26.91 -11.62 9.08
CA LYS A 131 26.96 -13.06 9.35
C LYS A 131 26.98 -13.36 10.85
N GLY A 132 26.06 -14.20 11.29
CA GLY A 132 25.82 -14.55 12.70
C GLY A 132 25.21 -13.43 13.55
N LYS A 133 24.73 -12.34 12.94
CA LYS A 133 24.15 -11.19 13.65
C LYS A 133 22.63 -11.27 13.73
N LYS A 134 22.07 -10.49 14.65
CA LYS A 134 20.63 -10.28 14.82
C LYS A 134 20.15 -9.11 13.97
N LEU A 135 19.31 -9.40 12.99
CA LEU A 135 18.65 -8.40 12.16
C LEU A 135 17.19 -8.27 12.59
N ALA A 136 16.83 -7.11 13.14
CA ALA A 136 15.43 -6.79 13.37
C ALA A 136 14.70 -6.61 12.02
N ILE A 137 13.53 -7.25 11.92
CA ILE A 137 12.60 -7.16 10.79
C ILE A 137 11.19 -6.91 11.31
N TYR A 138 10.34 -6.29 10.49
CA TYR A 138 9.00 -5.92 10.94
C TYR A 138 7.96 -7.04 10.83
N ALA A 139 8.04 -7.90 9.80
CA ALA A 139 7.23 -9.11 9.70
C ALA A 139 7.83 -10.09 8.69
N ILE A 140 8.02 -11.35 9.07
CA ILE A 140 8.47 -12.42 8.14
C ILE A 140 7.51 -12.55 6.95
N GLY A 141 6.22 -12.32 7.18
CA GLY A 141 5.18 -12.38 6.15
C GLY A 141 5.21 -11.23 5.15
N SER A 142 5.96 -10.16 5.41
CA SER A 142 6.00 -8.95 4.57
C SER A 142 6.73 -9.17 3.24
N ALA A 143 6.25 -8.49 2.19
CA ALA A 143 6.97 -8.37 0.94
C ALA A 143 8.30 -7.61 1.09
N GLY A 144 8.36 -6.49 1.82
CA GLY A 144 9.62 -5.75 1.93
C GLY A 144 10.69 -6.49 2.73
N THR A 145 10.33 -7.26 3.77
CA THR A 145 11.25 -8.19 4.43
C THR A 145 11.72 -9.28 3.48
N THR A 146 10.83 -9.78 2.62
CA THR A 146 11.21 -10.75 1.58
C THR A 146 12.16 -10.14 0.55
N LEU A 147 11.91 -8.90 0.10
CA LEU A 147 12.78 -8.18 -0.83
C LEU A 147 14.18 -7.93 -0.23
N ILE A 148 14.27 -7.60 1.06
CA ILE A 148 15.56 -7.50 1.77
C ILE A 148 16.29 -8.84 1.80
N ARG A 149 15.58 -9.93 2.08
CA ARG A 149 16.16 -11.28 2.04
C ARG A 149 16.63 -11.66 0.62
N ILE A 150 15.89 -11.29 -0.42
CA ILE A 150 16.32 -11.49 -1.81
C ILE A 150 17.59 -10.68 -2.10
N ALA A 151 17.67 -9.41 -1.68
CA ALA A 151 18.87 -8.59 -1.85
C ALA A 151 20.09 -9.22 -1.15
N LEU A 152 19.91 -9.65 0.10
CA LEU A 152 20.96 -10.33 0.87
C LEU A 152 21.43 -11.63 0.18
N ALA A 153 20.51 -12.42 -0.38
CA ALA A 153 20.86 -13.65 -1.08
C ALA A 153 21.54 -13.38 -2.44
N ASP A 154 20.93 -12.57 -3.29
CA ASP A 154 21.28 -12.46 -4.72
C ASP A 154 22.38 -11.44 -5.01
N VAL A 155 22.60 -10.50 -4.09
CA VAL A 155 23.61 -9.45 -4.24
C VAL A 155 24.74 -9.66 -3.24
N HIS A 156 24.43 -10.07 -2.01
CA HIS A 156 25.42 -10.21 -0.94
C HIS A 156 25.80 -11.66 -0.60
N GLY A 157 25.20 -12.65 -1.26
CA GLY A 157 25.57 -14.07 -1.14
C GLY A 157 25.21 -14.72 0.20
N PHE A 158 24.19 -14.24 0.89
CA PHE A 158 23.74 -14.78 2.18
C PHE A 158 22.84 -16.01 2.02
N ASN A 159 23.02 -17.01 2.87
CA ASN A 159 21.97 -17.98 3.16
C ASN A 159 20.90 -17.32 4.04
N VAL A 160 19.75 -16.98 3.47
CA VAL A 160 18.65 -16.28 4.15
C VAL A 160 17.51 -17.21 4.58
N ALA A 161 17.80 -18.51 4.76
CA ALA A 161 16.85 -19.45 5.34
C ALA A 161 16.42 -18.99 6.74
N GLN A 162 15.13 -19.16 7.07
CA GLN A 162 14.61 -18.75 8.40
C GLN A 162 15.24 -19.53 9.56
N ARG A 163 15.70 -20.75 9.29
CA ARG A 163 16.39 -21.61 10.26
C ARG A 163 17.74 -22.01 9.67
N GLY A 164 18.81 -21.84 10.46
CA GLY A 164 20.17 -22.16 10.03
C GLY A 164 20.70 -21.25 8.91
N GLY A 165 20.09 -20.08 8.70
CA GLY A 165 20.61 -19.04 7.82
C GLY A 165 21.81 -18.33 8.42
N ASP A 166 22.46 -17.51 7.60
CA ASP A 166 23.62 -16.70 7.96
C ASP A 166 23.26 -15.53 8.90
N ILE A 167 21.98 -15.19 9.09
CA ILE A 167 21.51 -14.07 9.92
C ILE A 167 20.33 -14.55 10.78
N GLU A 168 20.31 -14.17 12.05
CA GLU A 168 19.17 -14.38 12.95
C GLU A 168 18.14 -13.25 12.73
N LEU A 169 16.94 -13.60 12.26
CA LEU A 169 15.86 -12.64 12.05
C LEU A 169 15.06 -12.47 13.36
N VAL A 170 14.94 -11.23 13.84
CA VAL A 170 14.19 -10.89 15.04
C VAL A 170 12.96 -10.07 14.65
N GLU A 171 11.78 -10.67 14.73
CA GLU A 171 10.52 -9.99 14.37
C GLU A 171 10.04 -9.05 15.49
N MET A 172 9.78 -7.78 15.15
CA MET A 172 9.16 -6.80 16.05
C MET A 172 8.49 -5.66 15.27
N PRO A 173 7.48 -4.96 15.81
CA PRO A 173 6.85 -3.84 15.11
C PRO A 173 7.86 -2.76 14.68
N ALA A 174 7.72 -2.23 13.46
CA ALA A 174 8.65 -1.23 12.90
C ALA A 174 8.93 -0.03 13.84
N PRO A 175 7.93 0.54 14.56
CA PRO A 175 8.19 1.63 15.51
C PRO A 175 9.11 1.26 16.68
N ALA A 176 9.22 -0.02 17.05
CA ALA A 176 10.06 -0.49 18.15
C ALA A 176 11.52 -0.75 17.73
N MET A 177 11.79 -0.89 16.42
CA MET A 177 13.10 -1.28 15.90
C MET A 177 14.22 -0.26 16.18
N PRO A 178 14.03 1.06 16.05
CA PRO A 178 15.06 2.05 16.37
C PRO A 178 15.55 1.93 17.82
N ALA A 179 14.63 1.83 18.78
CA ALA A 179 14.98 1.70 20.19
C ALA A 179 15.69 0.37 20.50
N ALA A 180 15.29 -0.72 19.86
CA ALA A 180 15.97 -2.01 20.00
C ALA A 180 17.41 -1.97 19.45
N LEU A 181 17.63 -1.28 18.33
CA LEU A 181 18.94 -1.09 17.73
C LEU A 181 19.84 -0.20 18.59
N ALA A 182 19.33 0.94 19.05
CA ALA A 182 20.03 1.86 19.95
C ALA A 182 20.45 1.17 21.26
N ALA A 183 19.55 0.36 21.84
CA ALA A 183 19.81 -0.40 23.07
C ALA A 183 20.69 -1.64 22.86
N GLY A 184 21.11 -1.96 21.62
CA GLY A 184 21.92 -3.14 21.31
C GLY A 184 21.23 -4.48 21.56
N ARG A 185 19.89 -4.51 21.57
CA ARG A 185 19.12 -5.75 21.64
C ARG A 185 19.17 -6.51 20.31
N VAL A 186 19.42 -5.79 19.22
CA VAL A 186 19.72 -6.31 17.88
C VAL A 186 20.97 -5.61 17.35
N ASP A 187 21.66 -6.28 16.42
CA ASP A 187 22.90 -5.78 15.83
C ASP A 187 22.65 -4.86 14.63
N ALA A 188 21.57 -5.12 13.90
CA ALA A 188 21.11 -4.36 12.75
C ALA A 188 19.58 -4.32 12.68
N ALA A 189 19.01 -3.39 11.91
CA ALA A 189 17.56 -3.27 11.73
C ALA A 189 17.19 -2.85 10.29
N THR A 190 16.10 -3.41 9.77
CA THR A 190 15.48 -2.95 8.52
C THR A 190 14.51 -1.79 8.81
N LEU A 191 15.03 -0.57 8.88
CA LEU A 191 14.19 0.62 9.12
C LEU A 191 13.56 1.07 7.82
N ILE A 192 12.27 1.41 7.88
CA ILE A 192 11.47 1.86 6.74
C ILE A 192 10.83 3.22 7.03
N HIS A 193 10.41 3.92 5.98
CA HIS A 193 9.54 5.10 6.06
C HIS A 193 10.03 6.12 7.10
N ALA A 194 9.20 6.49 8.09
CA ALA A 194 9.54 7.49 9.10
C ALA A 194 10.76 7.08 9.95
N GLN A 195 10.94 5.78 10.24
CA GLN A 195 12.11 5.30 10.97
C GLN A 195 13.40 5.43 10.14
N ALA A 196 13.34 5.12 8.84
CA ALA A 196 14.47 5.33 7.95
C ALA A 196 14.82 6.82 7.79
N PHE A 197 13.80 7.68 7.70
CA PHE A 197 14.01 9.12 7.65
C PHE A 197 14.66 9.66 8.93
N GLN A 198 14.16 9.27 10.10
CA GLN A 198 14.79 9.63 11.38
C GLN A 198 16.23 9.12 11.49
N ALA A 199 16.52 7.92 11.01
CA ALA A 199 17.87 7.37 10.95
C ALA A 199 18.80 8.23 10.06
N GLN A 200 18.30 8.68 8.90
CA GLN A 200 19.03 9.58 7.99
C GLN A 200 19.30 10.96 8.61
N THR A 201 18.33 11.53 9.34
CA THR A 201 18.42 12.92 9.82
C THR A 201 19.18 13.07 11.13
N THR A 202 18.97 12.15 12.09
CA THR A 202 19.69 12.16 13.38
C THR A 202 21.14 11.70 13.22
N GLY A 203 21.36 10.80 12.25
CA GLY A 203 22.62 10.15 12.03
C GLY A 203 23.04 9.17 13.14
N GLU A 204 22.19 8.89 14.13
CA GLU A 204 22.43 7.89 15.19
C GLU A 204 22.74 6.51 14.59
N PHE A 205 22.15 6.23 13.43
CA PHE A 205 22.34 5.01 12.67
C PHE A 205 23.04 5.28 11.33
N VAL A 206 23.70 4.24 10.81
CA VAL A 206 24.36 4.25 9.51
C VAL A 206 23.78 3.13 8.66
N SER A 207 23.41 3.46 7.42
CA SER A 207 23.00 2.47 6.42
C SER A 207 24.24 1.75 5.90
N ILE A 208 24.20 0.41 5.93
CA ILE A 208 25.29 -0.47 5.46
C ILE A 208 24.92 -1.27 4.20
N ALA A 209 23.63 -1.25 3.82
CA ALA A 209 23.13 -1.89 2.60
C ALA A 209 21.84 -1.21 2.13
N ARG A 210 21.83 -0.73 0.89
CA ARG A 210 20.68 -0.06 0.26
C ARG A 210 19.90 -1.05 -0.58
N THR A 211 19.14 -1.91 0.08
CA THR A 211 18.57 -3.11 -0.56
C THR A 211 17.64 -2.79 -1.73
N ALA A 212 16.90 -1.68 -1.72
CA ALA A 212 16.09 -1.28 -2.86
C ALA A 212 16.94 -0.88 -4.09
N GLY A 213 18.06 -0.19 -3.86
CA GLY A 213 19.04 0.13 -4.89
C GLY A 213 19.71 -1.13 -5.45
N ASP A 214 20.18 -2.01 -4.56
CA ASP A 214 20.79 -3.30 -4.90
C ASP A 214 19.86 -4.13 -5.81
N MET A 215 18.59 -4.25 -5.43
CA MET A 215 17.58 -4.97 -6.20
C MET A 215 17.32 -4.33 -7.56
N THR A 216 17.21 -2.99 -7.61
CA THR A 216 17.00 -2.27 -8.87
C THR A 216 18.16 -2.48 -9.82
N GLN A 217 19.41 -2.40 -9.33
CA GLN A 217 20.60 -2.68 -10.12
C GLN A 217 20.64 -4.14 -10.60
N ARG A 218 20.29 -5.09 -9.72
CA ARG A 218 20.35 -6.52 -10.02
C ARG A 218 19.33 -6.97 -11.07
N PHE A 219 18.12 -6.43 -11.01
CA PHE A 219 16.97 -6.89 -11.79
C PHE A 219 16.54 -5.92 -12.91
N GLY A 220 17.08 -4.70 -12.92
CA GLY A 220 16.77 -3.67 -13.90
C GLY A 220 15.35 -3.13 -13.81
N VAL A 221 14.66 -3.35 -12.68
CA VAL A 221 13.32 -2.82 -12.38
C VAL A 221 13.21 -2.42 -10.92
N ARG A 222 12.36 -1.44 -10.63
CA ARG A 222 12.06 -1.03 -9.26
C ARG A 222 11.10 -2.02 -8.63
N MET A 223 11.43 -2.49 -7.44
CA MET A 223 10.60 -3.52 -6.79
C MET A 223 9.29 -2.94 -6.25
N VAL A 224 8.27 -3.79 -6.27
CA VAL A 224 6.93 -3.53 -5.71
C VAL A 224 6.78 -4.34 -4.43
N SER A 225 6.53 -3.67 -3.31
CA SER A 225 6.31 -4.34 -2.02
C SER A 225 4.81 -4.53 -1.75
N ALA A 226 3.96 -3.57 -2.10
CA ALA A 226 2.52 -3.63 -1.86
C ALA A 226 1.71 -3.44 -3.14
N VAL A 227 0.57 -4.10 -3.20
CA VAL A 227 -0.43 -4.02 -4.26
C VAL A 227 -1.77 -3.61 -3.67
N LEU A 228 -2.59 -2.94 -4.46
CA LEU A 228 -4.02 -2.83 -4.20
C LEU A 228 -4.67 -4.10 -4.74
N ALA A 229 -5.48 -4.76 -3.92
CA ALA A 229 -6.12 -6.02 -4.28
C ALA A 229 -7.63 -6.02 -4.00
N GLY A 230 -8.37 -6.68 -4.88
CA GLY A 230 -9.80 -6.96 -4.71
C GLY A 230 -10.08 -8.46 -4.82
N TYR A 231 -11.31 -8.84 -4.48
CA TYR A 231 -11.77 -10.22 -4.52
C TYR A 231 -12.54 -10.48 -5.81
N GLY A 232 -12.23 -11.57 -6.53
CA GLY A 232 -12.73 -11.83 -7.87
C GLY A 232 -14.25 -11.73 -8.02
N ASP A 233 -15.00 -12.33 -7.09
CA ASP A 233 -16.46 -12.27 -7.03
C ASP A 233 -16.98 -10.83 -6.88
N LYS A 234 -16.34 -10.01 -6.03
CA LYS A 234 -16.74 -8.60 -5.87
C LYS A 234 -16.36 -7.76 -7.09
N LEU A 235 -15.16 -7.97 -7.63
CA LEU A 235 -14.63 -7.28 -8.81
C LEU A 235 -15.49 -7.54 -10.05
N ASP A 236 -15.89 -8.79 -10.25
CA ASP A 236 -16.66 -9.22 -11.41
C ASP A 236 -18.12 -8.75 -11.29
N ALA A 237 -18.66 -8.68 -10.07
CA ALA A 237 -20.00 -8.16 -9.81
C ALA A 237 -20.13 -6.65 -10.04
N GLN A 238 -19.11 -5.85 -9.69
CA GLN A 238 -19.19 -4.38 -9.72
C GLN A 238 -17.99 -3.69 -10.38
N PRO A 239 -17.62 -4.04 -11.62
CA PRO A 239 -16.37 -3.56 -12.23
C PRO A 239 -16.27 -2.03 -12.34
N ALA A 240 -17.38 -1.34 -12.62
CA ALA A 240 -17.40 0.12 -12.70
C ALA A 240 -17.09 0.80 -11.34
N LEU A 241 -17.52 0.19 -10.23
CA LEU A 241 -17.25 0.68 -8.87
C LEU A 241 -15.74 0.70 -8.59
N TYR A 242 -15.05 -0.38 -8.95
CA TYR A 242 -13.60 -0.52 -8.75
C TYR A 242 -12.77 0.37 -9.68
N GLN A 243 -13.22 0.59 -10.92
CA GLN A 243 -12.59 1.55 -11.81
C GLN A 243 -12.71 2.98 -11.27
N GLU A 244 -13.89 3.35 -10.77
CA GLU A 244 -14.10 4.65 -10.15
C GLU A 244 -13.29 4.82 -8.86
N PHE A 245 -13.16 3.76 -8.05
CA PHE A 245 -12.25 3.74 -6.91
C PHE A 245 -10.80 4.02 -7.31
N LEU A 246 -10.26 3.30 -8.30
CA LEU A 246 -8.88 3.50 -8.77
C LEU A 246 -8.67 4.92 -9.32
N ARG A 247 -9.64 5.45 -10.07
CA ARG A 247 -9.61 6.83 -10.58
C ARG A 247 -9.58 7.85 -9.43
N ALA A 248 -10.48 7.71 -8.46
CA ALA A 248 -10.58 8.62 -7.32
C ALA A 248 -9.34 8.55 -6.41
N LEU A 249 -8.81 7.35 -6.16
CA LEU A 249 -7.57 7.15 -5.41
C LEU A 249 -6.37 7.75 -6.14
N ARG A 250 -6.24 7.54 -7.46
CA ARG A 250 -5.18 8.18 -8.24
C ARG A 250 -5.26 9.70 -8.20
N ALA A 251 -6.46 10.26 -8.37
CA ALA A 251 -6.66 11.71 -8.28
C ALA A 251 -6.30 12.26 -6.88
N SER A 252 -6.49 11.48 -5.81
CA SER A 252 -6.06 11.85 -4.46
C SER A 252 -4.54 11.99 -4.37
N VAL A 253 -3.82 11.00 -4.90
CA VAL A 253 -2.35 11.00 -4.95
C VAL A 253 -1.85 12.18 -5.76
N ASP A 254 -2.45 12.42 -6.93
CA ASP A 254 -2.09 13.55 -7.80
C ASP A 254 -2.30 14.89 -7.07
N TYR A 255 -3.41 15.04 -6.35
CA TYR A 255 -3.66 16.24 -5.55
C TYR A 255 -2.59 16.41 -4.47
N ALA A 256 -2.25 15.35 -3.73
CA ALA A 256 -1.24 15.40 -2.68
C ALA A 256 0.14 15.81 -3.21
N LEU A 257 0.52 15.29 -4.38
CA LEU A 257 1.79 15.61 -5.02
C LEU A 257 1.82 17.02 -5.64
N ALA A 258 0.68 17.54 -6.09
CA ALA A 258 0.57 18.90 -6.63
C ALA A 258 0.40 19.98 -5.54
N ASN A 259 -0.05 19.61 -4.34
CA ASN A 259 -0.35 20.52 -3.23
C ASN A 259 0.44 20.14 -1.97
N GLN A 260 1.74 19.88 -2.13
CA GLN A 260 2.60 19.33 -1.08
C GLN A 260 2.57 20.16 0.21
N ASP A 261 2.65 21.48 0.11
CA ASP A 261 2.67 22.36 1.30
C ASP A 261 1.37 22.23 2.12
N GLU A 262 0.21 22.22 1.46
CA GLU A 262 -1.09 22.05 2.14
C GLU A 262 -1.17 20.65 2.78
N VAL A 263 -0.92 19.61 1.99
CA VAL A 263 -1.15 18.23 2.40
C VAL A 263 -0.13 17.79 3.44
N PHE A 264 1.16 18.02 3.21
CA PHE A 264 2.23 17.57 4.09
C PHE A 264 2.21 18.32 5.43
N ALA A 265 1.86 19.60 5.45
CA ALA A 265 1.67 20.33 6.71
C ALA A 265 0.45 19.82 7.50
N ALA A 266 -0.68 19.58 6.83
CA ALA A 266 -1.89 19.09 7.47
C ALA A 266 -1.69 17.68 8.06
N VAL A 267 -1.17 16.76 7.26
CA VAL A 267 -0.92 15.36 7.65
C VAL A 267 0.21 15.29 8.67
N GLY A 268 1.28 16.08 8.51
CA GLY A 268 2.36 16.16 9.48
C GLY A 268 1.88 16.57 10.86
N LYS A 269 0.93 17.52 10.94
CA LYS A 269 0.27 17.90 12.20
C LYS A 269 -0.58 16.77 12.79
N GLU A 270 -1.39 16.09 11.98
CA GLU A 270 -2.26 14.97 12.41
C GLU A 270 -1.44 13.78 12.93
N THR A 271 -0.34 13.47 12.24
CA THR A 271 0.49 12.28 12.47
C THR A 271 1.73 12.55 13.30
N GLN A 272 1.94 13.79 13.76
CA GLN A 272 3.16 14.24 14.45
C GLN A 272 4.45 13.91 13.69
N THR A 273 4.40 14.04 12.36
CA THR A 273 5.49 13.69 11.44
C THR A 273 6.03 14.96 10.79
N ASP A 274 7.37 15.07 10.71
CA ASP A 274 8.04 16.18 10.03
C ASP A 274 7.59 16.26 8.56
N PRO A 275 7.12 17.42 8.05
CA PRO A 275 6.75 17.57 6.65
C PRO A 275 7.83 17.14 5.64
N GLU A 276 9.11 17.27 6.00
CA GLU A 276 10.22 16.82 5.15
C GLU A 276 10.27 15.29 4.98
N PHE A 277 9.67 14.52 5.91
CA PHE A 277 9.49 13.09 5.72
C PHE A 277 8.66 12.78 4.47
N PHE A 278 7.53 13.46 4.26
CA PHE A 278 6.67 13.17 3.11
C PHE A 278 7.39 13.52 1.80
N LYS A 279 8.11 14.64 1.79
CA LYS A 279 8.93 15.03 0.65
C LYS A 279 10.00 13.99 0.34
N ALA A 280 10.72 13.52 1.37
CA ALA A 280 11.68 12.43 1.24
C ALA A 280 11.02 11.13 0.76
N TRP A 281 9.85 10.80 1.29
CA TRP A 281 9.16 9.57 0.96
C TRP A 281 8.78 9.55 -0.53
N PHE A 282 8.06 10.56 -1.00
CA PHE A 282 7.55 10.64 -2.38
C PHE A 282 8.62 10.92 -3.45
N THR A 283 9.81 11.41 -3.08
CA THR A 283 10.87 11.76 -4.04
C THR A 283 12.12 10.89 -3.95
N ARG A 284 12.29 10.12 -2.86
CA ARG A 284 13.49 9.29 -2.64
C ARG A 284 13.22 7.88 -2.18
N PHE A 285 12.13 7.63 -1.45
CA PHE A 285 11.93 6.31 -0.84
C PHE A 285 11.01 5.46 -1.70
N SER A 286 9.82 5.97 -1.98
CA SER A 286 8.75 5.17 -2.56
C SER A 286 7.70 6.03 -3.27
N GLU A 287 6.84 5.37 -4.00
CA GLU A 287 5.69 5.92 -4.68
C GLU A 287 4.46 5.12 -4.26
N PHE A 288 3.29 5.77 -4.28
CA PHE A 288 1.97 5.14 -4.17
C PHE A 288 1.24 5.27 -5.53
N PRO A 289 1.56 4.43 -6.54
CA PRO A 289 1.22 4.75 -7.92
C PRO A 289 -0.25 4.57 -8.25
N VAL A 290 -0.95 3.63 -7.60
CA VAL A 290 -2.29 3.15 -7.94
C VAL A 290 -2.35 2.43 -9.29
N THR A 291 -1.73 2.98 -10.34
CA THR A 291 -1.57 2.37 -11.66
C THR A 291 -0.60 1.20 -11.62
N LEU A 292 -0.91 0.12 -12.37
CA LEU A 292 -0.07 -1.07 -12.50
C LEU A 292 0.70 -1.05 -13.82
N LEU A 293 1.98 -0.65 -13.78
CA LEU A 293 2.82 -0.60 -14.98
C LEU A 293 3.35 -1.99 -15.40
N PRO A 294 3.78 -2.18 -16.66
CA PRO A 294 4.45 -3.42 -17.09
C PRO A 294 5.67 -3.78 -16.24
N ASP A 295 6.47 -2.79 -15.84
CA ASP A 295 7.63 -3.00 -14.95
C ASP A 295 7.21 -3.43 -13.54
N ASP A 296 6.04 -3.00 -13.07
CA ASP A 296 5.49 -3.45 -11.78
C ASP A 296 5.13 -4.93 -11.86
N VAL A 297 4.51 -5.36 -12.97
CA VAL A 297 4.21 -6.78 -13.21
C VAL A 297 5.50 -7.62 -13.25
N LYS A 298 6.55 -7.12 -13.93
CA LYS A 298 7.86 -7.76 -13.95
C LYS A 298 8.48 -7.86 -12.56
N ALA A 299 8.42 -6.78 -11.77
CA ALA A 299 8.93 -6.77 -10.40
C ALA A 299 8.18 -7.76 -9.48
N ILE A 300 6.86 -7.85 -9.61
CA ILE A 300 6.03 -8.80 -8.85
C ILE A 300 6.36 -10.24 -9.26
N ASP A 301 6.53 -10.51 -10.57
CA ASP A 301 6.95 -11.83 -11.07
C ASP A 301 8.32 -12.25 -10.52
N ILE A 302 9.30 -11.34 -10.49
CA ILE A 302 10.61 -11.59 -9.87
C ILE A 302 10.45 -11.92 -8.38
N LEU A 303 9.71 -11.10 -7.63
CA LEU A 303 9.45 -11.35 -6.21
C LEU A 303 8.85 -12.75 -6.00
N TRP A 304 7.85 -13.13 -6.81
CA TRP A 304 7.17 -14.41 -6.70
C TRP A 304 8.10 -15.59 -7.02
N LYS A 305 8.83 -15.54 -8.13
CA LYS A 305 9.75 -16.62 -8.54
C LYS A 305 10.88 -16.81 -7.54
N ARG A 306 11.52 -15.73 -7.10
CA ARG A 306 12.56 -15.79 -6.06
C ARG A 306 12.00 -16.32 -4.75
N SER A 307 10.76 -15.97 -4.41
CA SER A 307 10.10 -16.53 -3.22
C SER A 307 9.85 -18.03 -3.31
N VAL A 308 9.60 -18.59 -4.51
CA VAL A 308 9.54 -20.05 -4.69
C VAL A 308 10.92 -20.69 -4.53
N GLU A 309 11.94 -20.12 -5.16
CA GLU A 309 13.32 -20.63 -5.09
C GLU A 309 13.88 -20.60 -3.66
N MET A 310 13.44 -19.64 -2.85
CA MET A 310 13.78 -19.51 -1.43
C MET A 310 12.89 -20.37 -0.50
N GLY A 311 11.94 -21.15 -1.04
CA GLY A 311 11.01 -21.97 -0.29
C GLY A 311 9.98 -21.19 0.55
N ILE A 312 9.77 -19.91 0.25
CA ILE A 312 8.78 -19.03 0.91
C ILE A 312 7.39 -19.25 0.33
N LEU A 313 7.32 -19.53 -0.98
CA LEU A 313 6.12 -19.93 -1.69
C LEU A 313 6.31 -21.34 -2.26
N THR A 314 5.22 -22.07 -2.39
CA THR A 314 5.19 -23.45 -2.92
C THR A 314 4.77 -23.47 -4.39
N LYS A 315 3.81 -22.61 -4.78
CA LYS A 315 3.23 -22.54 -6.11
C LYS A 315 2.85 -21.10 -6.47
N LEU A 316 2.85 -20.81 -7.77
CA LEU A 316 2.44 -19.52 -8.30
C LEU A 316 1.17 -19.67 -9.15
N PRO A 317 0.19 -18.77 -9.00
CA PRO A 317 -0.88 -18.67 -9.98
C PRO A 317 -0.33 -18.10 -11.30
N PRO A 318 -1.00 -18.35 -12.44
CA PRO A 318 -0.72 -17.61 -13.66
C PRO A 318 -0.86 -16.09 -13.41
N MET A 319 0.15 -15.31 -13.81
CA MET A 319 0.19 -13.86 -13.53
C MET A 319 -1.04 -13.13 -14.09
N ASN A 320 -1.50 -13.52 -15.28
CA ASN A 320 -2.69 -12.96 -15.91
C ASN A 320 -3.98 -13.23 -15.11
N GLU A 321 -4.09 -14.37 -14.43
CA GLU A 321 -5.25 -14.66 -13.57
C GLU A 321 -5.19 -13.90 -12.24
N ALA A 322 -3.98 -13.63 -11.76
CA ALA A 322 -3.76 -12.88 -10.53
C ALA A 322 -3.91 -11.37 -10.71
N ILE A 323 -4.01 -10.87 -11.94
CA ILE A 323 -4.24 -9.46 -12.27
C ILE A 323 -5.68 -9.31 -12.78
N TRP A 324 -6.38 -8.31 -12.25
CA TRP A 324 -7.68 -7.95 -12.78
C TRP A 324 -7.53 -7.33 -14.18
N GLN A 325 -8.28 -7.81 -15.17
CA GLN A 325 -8.04 -7.39 -16.57
C GLN A 325 -8.48 -5.95 -16.89
N LYS A 326 -9.22 -5.30 -15.96
CA LYS A 326 -9.72 -3.93 -16.12
C LYS A 326 -8.87 -2.88 -15.39
N VAL A 327 -7.67 -3.24 -14.97
CA VAL A 327 -6.72 -2.30 -14.34
C VAL A 327 -6.25 -1.23 -15.31
N ASN A 328 -5.97 -0.04 -14.78
CA ASN A 328 -5.25 0.98 -15.53
C ASN A 328 -3.77 0.58 -15.62
N ARG A 329 -3.25 0.47 -16.85
CA ARG A 329 -1.86 0.06 -17.11
C ARG A 329 -0.90 1.22 -17.38
N GLY A 330 -1.39 2.46 -17.31
CA GLY A 330 -0.64 3.65 -17.70
C GLY A 330 -0.76 3.89 -19.20
#